data_AF-A0A382AVG1-F1
#
_entry.id   AF-A0A382AVG1-F1
#
_cell.length_a   1.000
_cell.length_b   1.000
_cell.length_c   1.000
_cell.angle_alpha   90.00
_cell.angle_beta   90.00
_cell.angle_gamma   90.00
#
_symmetry.space_group_name_H-M   'P 1'
#
loop_
_entity.id
_entity.type
_entity.pdbx_description
1 polymer ?
#
loop_
_entity_poly.entity_id
_entity_poly.type
_entity_poly.pdbx_seq_one_letter_code
_entity_poly.pdbx_strand_id
1 'polypeptide(L)' 'MRKRVLILSGIIVVIFSLLASRLWYLQVMEGEKYSDYARGNRIRLMPQPALRGIIYDRKGKVLAENRP' A
#
# COMPACT_ATOMS: atom_id res chain seq x y z
N MET A 1 6.49 -45.03 23.54
CA MET A 1 6.03 -43.61 23.47
C MET A 1 7.09 -42.64 22.95
N ARG A 2 8.33 -42.61 23.47
CA ARG A 2 9.38 -41.63 23.10
C ARG A 2 9.66 -41.50 21.58
N LYS A 3 9.74 -42.60 20.83
CA LYS A 3 9.97 -42.58 19.36
C LYS A 3 8.84 -41.90 18.58
N ARG A 4 7.58 -42.14 18.97
CA ARG A 4 6.41 -41.52 18.31
C ARG A 4 6.40 -40.01 18.50
N VAL A 5 6.73 -39.55 19.71
CA VAL A 5 6.85 -38.12 20.02
C VAL A 5 7.96 -37.48 19.20
N LEU A 6 9.15 -38.09 19.12
CA LEU A 6 10.26 -37.60 18.30
C LEU A 6 9.90 -37.48 16.81
N ILE A 7 9.19 -38.47 16.27
CA ILE A 7 8.74 -38.44 14.86
C ILE A 7 7.73 -37.30 14.65
N LEU A 8 6.74 -37.16 15.53
CA LEU A 8 5.74 -36.09 15.44
C LEU A 8 6.37 -34.70 15.58
N SER A 9 7.29 -34.53 16.53
CA SER A 9 8.04 -33.28 16.70
C SER A 9 8.88 -32.96 15.46
N GLY A 10 9.52 -33.96 14.84
CA GLY A 10 10.24 -33.78 13.58
C GLY A 10 9.34 -33.29 12.44
N ILE A 11 8.16 -33.90 12.28
CA ILE A 11 7.16 -33.48 11.28
C ILE A 11 6.73 -32.03 11.51
N ILE A 12 6.44 -31.67 12.76
CA ILE A 12 6.04 -30.30 13.12
C ILE A 12 7.14 -29.31 12.75
N VAL A 13 8.40 -29.60 13.10
CA VAL A 13 9.54 -28.74 12.77
C VAL A 13 9.69 -28.56 11.27
N VAL A 14 9.53 -29.64 10.48
CA VAL A 14 9.58 -29.56 9.01
C VAL A 14 8.48 -28.67 8.46
N ILE A 15 7.24 -28.82 8.93
CA ILE A 15 6.10 -28.00 8.50
C ILE A 15 6.36 -26.52 8.82
N PHE A 16 6.76 -26.21 10.05
CA PHE A 16 7.05 -24.83 10.45
C PHE A 16 8.22 -24.23 9.66
N SER A 17 9.25 -25.03 9.37
CA SER A 17 10.39 -24.59 8.56
C SER A 17 9.96 -24.26 7.13
N LEU A 18 9.08 -25.06 6.54
CA LEU A 18 8.49 -24.81 5.22
C LEU A 18 7.67 -23.51 5.22
N LEU A 19 6.80 -23.32 6.22
CA LEU A 19 6.00 -22.10 6.35
C LEU A 19 6.87 -20.86 6.57
N ALA A 20 7.90 -20.95 7.41
CA ALA A 20 8.85 -19.86 7.64
C ALA A 20 9.60 -19.48 6.37
N SER A 21 10.06 -20.48 5.59
CA SER A 21 10.68 -20.25 4.29
C SER A 21 9.73 -19.57 3.30
N ARG A 22 8.47 -20.01 3.25
CA ARG A 22 7.44 -19.38 2.40
C ARG A 22 7.17 -17.94 2.81
N LEU A 23 7.09 -17.67 4.11
CA LEU A 23 6.90 -16.32 4.64
C LEU A 23 8.11 -15.43 4.33
N TRP A 24 9.32 -15.94 4.49
CA TRP A 24 10.54 -15.23 4.10
C TRP A 24 10.54 -14.86 2.62
N TYR A 25 10.18 -15.79 1.74
CA TYR A 25 10.05 -15.52 0.31
C TYR A 25 9.06 -14.37 0.03
N LEU A 26 7.87 -14.42 0.64
CA LEU A 26 6.85 -13.39 0.44
C LEU A 26 7.27 -12.02 0.99
N GLN A 27 7.98 -11.98 2.12
CA GLN A 27 8.37 -10.72 2.77
C GLN A 27 9.67 -10.13 2.21
N VAL A 28 10.64 -10.97 1.83
CA VAL A 28 11.97 -10.50 1.41
C VAL A 28 12.08 -10.40 -0.11
N MET A 29 11.59 -11.41 -0.85
CA MET A 29 11.67 -11.39 -2.31
C MET A 29 10.50 -10.62 -2.93
N GLU A 30 9.28 -10.84 -2.44
CA GLU A 30 8.09 -10.20 -2.99
C GLU A 30 7.58 -9.01 -2.14
N GLY A 31 8.25 -8.69 -1.03
CA GLY A 31 7.75 -7.70 -0.06
C GLY A 31 7.64 -6.30 -0.64
N GLU A 32 8.61 -5.88 -1.45
CA GLU A 32 8.57 -4.59 -2.13
C GLU A 32 7.37 -4.51 -3.07
N LYS A 33 7.19 -5.53 -3.92
CA LYS A 33 6.05 -5.64 -4.84
C LYS A 33 4.70 -5.56 -4.12
N TYR A 34 4.51 -6.28 -3.02
CA TYR A 34 3.25 -6.21 -2.25
C TYR A 34 3.10 -4.89 -1.48
N SER A 35 4.19 -4.29 -1.03
CA SER A 35 4.17 -2.95 -0.43
C SER A 35 3.73 -1.90 -1.45
N ASP A 36 4.17 -2.01 -2.69
CA ASP A 36 3.80 -1.11 -3.78
C ASP A 36 2.31 -1.23 -4.12
N TYR A 37 1.78 -2.45 -4.22
CA TYR A 37 0.34 -2.67 -4.38
C TYR A 37 -0.46 -2.12 -3.20
N ALA A 38 0.00 -2.31 -1.97
CA ALA A 38 -0.64 -1.74 -0.79
C ALA A 38 -0.64 -0.20 -0.82
N ARG A 39 0.44 0.43 -1.29
CA ARG A 39 0.50 1.90 -1.48
C ARG A 39 -0.43 2.38 -2.59
N GLY A 40 -0.59 1.62 -3.67
CA GLY A 40 -1.55 1.89 -4.74
C GLY A 40 -3.01 1.83 -4.28
N ASN A 41 -3.30 0.96 -3.30
CA ASN A 41 -4.63 0.83 -2.70
C ASN A 41 -4.95 1.94 -1.68
N ARG A 42 -4.02 2.87 -1.39
CA ARG A 42 -4.30 4.00 -0.50
C ARG A 42 -5.06 5.07 -1.27
N ILE A 43 -6.26 5.42 -0.81
CA ILE A 43 -7.03 6.56 -1.32
C ILE A 43 -6.12 7.80 -1.27
N ARG A 44 -5.63 8.24 -2.43
CA ARG A 44 -4.93 9.51 -2.55
C ARG A 44 -6.01 10.57 -2.61
N LEU A 45 -6.16 11.33 -1.52
CA LEU A 45 -6.87 12.60 -1.56
C LEU A 45 -6.06 13.50 -2.49
N MET A 46 -6.43 13.55 -3.77
CA MET A 46 -5.92 14.56 -4.68
C MET A 46 -6.71 15.84 -4.38
N PRO A 47 -6.09 16.88 -3.80
CA PRO A 47 -6.79 18.14 -3.60
C PRO A 47 -7.10 18.71 -4.99
N GLN A 48 -8.37 18.73 -5.36
CA GLN A 48 -8.82 19.46 -6.54
C GLN A 48 -8.81 20.94 -6.14
N PRO A 49 -7.90 21.76 -6.71
CA PRO A 49 -7.89 23.18 -6.38
C PRO A 49 -9.23 23.78 -6.81
N ALA A 50 -9.89 24.47 -5.89
CA ALA A 50 -11.05 25.29 -6.24
C ALA A 50 -10.57 26.39 -7.20
N LEU A 51 -11.28 26.56 -8.32
CA LEU A 51 -11.04 27.69 -9.20
C LEU A 51 -11.28 28.98 -8.40
N ARG A 52 -10.29 29.87 -8.33
CA ARG A 52 -10.49 31.21 -7.78
C ARG A 52 -11.51 31.95 -8.65
N GLY A 53 -12.46 32.63 -8.00
CA GLY A 53 -13.46 33.43 -8.68
C GLY A 53 -12.84 34.56 -9.50
N ILE A 54 -13.54 34.97 -10.55
CA ILE A 54 -13.14 36.09 -11.41
C ILE A 54 -13.42 37.41 -10.67
N ILE A 55 -12.44 38.30 -10.64
CA ILE A 55 -12.58 39.64 -10.05
C ILE A 55 -13.04 40.61 -11.14
N TYR A 56 -14.15 41.31 -10.91
CA TYR A 56 -14.71 42.32 -11.82
C TYR A 56 -14.56 43.73 -11.24
N ASP A 57 -14.36 44.72 -12.11
CA ASP A 57 -14.54 46.14 -11.79
C ASP A 57 -16.04 46.51 -11.75
N ARG A 58 -16.38 47.69 -11.20
CA ARG A 58 -17.75 48.24 -11.08
C ARG A 58 -18.49 48.34 -12.42
N LYS A 59 -17.76 48.33 -13.55
CA LYS A 59 -18.31 48.34 -14.92
C LYS A 59 -18.37 46.95 -15.56
N GLY A 60 -18.18 45.88 -14.78
CA GLY A 60 -18.22 44.48 -15.27
C GLY A 60 -16.98 44.05 -16.05
N LYS A 61 -15.90 44.83 -16.06
CA LYS A 61 -14.65 44.46 -16.72
C LYS A 61 -13.85 43.49 -15.84
N VAL A 62 -13.38 42.39 -16.41
CA VAL A 62 -12.52 41.42 -15.72
C VAL A 62 -11.18 42.07 -15.37
N LEU A 63 -10.81 42.05 -14.09
CA LEU A 63 -9.54 42.55 -13.56
C LEU A 63 -8.54 41.42 -13.27
N ALA A 64 -9.02 40.26 -12.84
CA ALA A 64 -8.21 39.06 -12.66
C ALA A 64 -9.06 37.80 -12.86
N GLU A 65 -8.53 36.87 -13.62
CA GLU A 65 -9.12 35.55 -13.85
C GLU A 65 -8.05 34.48 -13.68
N ASN A 66 -8.45 33.29 -13.21
CA ASN A 66 -7.56 32.15 -13.09
C ASN A 66 -7.65 31.32 -14.37
N ARG A 67 -6.72 31.53 -15.31
CA ARG A 67 -6.55 30.64 -16.46
C ARG A 67 -5.62 29.47 -16.05
N PRO A 68 -5.95 28.22 -16.38
CA PRO A 68 -5.09 27.07 -16.10
C PRO A 68 -3.76 27.13 -16.86
#